data_AF-A0A1C7LLQ9-F1
#
_entry.id   AF-A0A1C7LLQ9-F1
#
_cell.length_a   1.000
_cell.length_b   1.000
_cell.length_c   1.000
_cell.angle_alpha   90.00
_cell.angle_beta   90.00
_cell.angle_gamma   90.00
#
_symmetry.space_group_name_H-M   'P 1'
#
loop_
_entity.id
_entity.type
_entity.pdbx_description
1 polymer ?
#
loop_
_entity_poly.entity_id
_entity_poly.type
_entity_poly.pdbx_seq_one_letter_code
_entity_poly.pdbx_strand_id
1 'polypeptide(L)'
;MLAETNTNKLDLFKKARSKIEGIDKATAFLEKYQLIVPGAVPSHNALVTGLLHFTTSGPGGALATEGLVAFAHYADAVQHEEVSTNLMEATMRKLQLLWTSLELTREDLEVQAMSTHELVSKIQETVAQTEECCKTAMSVGVSRTATASHPHTGESLMTARPLTYATAVQHTLPTMHASAIDREEVRA
;
A
#
# COMPACT_ATOMS: atom_id res chain seq x y z
N MET A 1 53.24 44.89 -8.89
CA MET A 1 52.03 45.67 -8.54
C MET A 1 50.77 44.92 -9.02
N LEU A 2 50.28 43.91 -8.30
CA LEU A 2 49.11 43.11 -8.74
C LEU A 2 48.18 42.67 -7.58
N ALA A 3 48.40 43.14 -6.34
CA ALA A 3 47.67 42.65 -5.16
C ALA A 3 46.45 43.48 -4.74
N GLU A 4 46.31 44.73 -5.22
CA GLU A 4 45.33 45.68 -4.67
C GLU A 4 43.91 45.58 -5.26
N THR A 5 43.70 44.85 -6.35
CA THR A 5 42.38 44.72 -6.99
C THR A 5 41.55 43.54 -6.48
N ASN A 6 42.17 42.55 -5.84
CA ASN A 6 41.48 41.34 -5.38
C ASN A 6 40.75 41.51 -4.04
N THR A 7 41.26 42.35 -3.15
CA THR A 7 40.59 42.69 -1.88
C THR A 7 39.25 43.40 -2.14
N ASN A 8 39.25 44.38 -3.04
CA ASN A 8 38.06 45.16 -3.38
C ASN A 8 36.93 44.30 -3.98
N LYS A 9 37.26 43.35 -4.87
CA LYS A 9 36.27 42.41 -5.45
C LYS A 9 35.72 41.41 -4.43
N LEU A 10 36.57 40.91 -3.53
CA LEU A 10 36.15 39.98 -2.48
C LEU A 10 35.27 40.68 -1.44
N ASP A 11 35.57 41.94 -1.10
CA ASP A 11 34.76 42.75 -0.18
C ASP A 11 33.42 43.14 -0.81
N LEU A 12 33.40 43.44 -2.11
CA LEU A 12 32.17 43.60 -2.89
C LEU A 12 31.30 42.34 -2.86
N PHE A 13 31.90 41.16 -3.04
CA PHE A 13 31.18 39.89 -2.96
C PHE A 13 30.61 39.62 -1.57
N LYS A 14 31.41 39.79 -0.50
CA LYS A 14 30.92 39.63 0.88
C LYS A 14 29.77 40.59 1.19
N LYS A 15 29.89 41.84 0.73
CA LYS A 15 28.84 42.84 0.89
C LYS A 15 27.57 42.47 0.11
N ALA A 16 27.71 42.06 -1.15
CA ALA A 16 26.59 41.58 -1.96
C ALA A 16 25.90 40.36 -1.33
N ARG A 17 26.67 39.41 -0.82
CA ARG A 17 26.18 38.23 -0.10
C ARG A 17 25.43 38.59 1.19
N SER A 18 25.93 39.56 1.96
CA SER A 18 25.21 40.04 3.15
C SER A 18 23.94 40.82 2.82
N LYS A 19 23.88 41.44 1.63
CA LYS A 19 22.74 42.23 1.17
C LYS A 19 21.62 41.34 0.61
N ILE A 20 21.98 40.29 -0.13
CA ILE A 20 21.07 39.33 -0.73
C ILE A 20 21.16 38.03 0.06
N GLU A 21 20.50 38.03 1.20
CA GLU A 21 20.40 36.87 2.08
C GLU A 21 19.09 36.14 1.83
N GLY A 22 19.20 34.95 1.22
CA GLY A 22 18.07 34.07 0.96
C GLY A 22 17.32 34.34 -0.35
N ILE A 23 16.44 33.40 -0.69
CA ILE A 23 15.71 33.39 -1.96
C ILE A 23 14.77 34.59 -2.11
N ASP A 24 14.08 35.01 -1.05
CA ASP A 24 13.09 36.09 -1.11
C ASP A 24 13.70 37.44 -1.49
N LYS A 25 14.91 37.73 -0.97
CA LYS A 25 15.66 38.94 -1.33
C LYS A 25 16.25 38.83 -2.73
N ALA A 26 16.63 37.63 -3.15
CA ALA A 26 17.15 37.36 -4.48
C ALA A 26 16.07 37.52 -5.55
N THR A 27 14.88 36.95 -5.35
CA THR A 27 13.74 37.14 -6.26
C THR A 27 13.32 38.59 -6.32
N ALA A 28 13.14 39.27 -5.18
CA ALA A 28 12.80 40.70 -5.17
C ALA A 28 13.85 41.56 -5.91
N PHE A 29 15.14 41.22 -5.81
CA PHE A 29 16.19 41.90 -6.56
C PHE A 29 16.06 41.65 -8.07
N LEU A 30 15.89 40.39 -8.49
CA LEU A 30 15.77 40.03 -9.90
C LEU A 30 14.50 40.60 -10.55
N GLU A 31 13.38 40.64 -9.82
CA GLU A 31 12.13 41.27 -10.25
C GLU A 31 12.27 42.78 -10.43
N LYS A 32 12.96 43.45 -9.49
CA LYS A 32 13.21 44.90 -9.55
C LYS A 32 13.95 45.31 -10.82
N TYR A 33 14.87 44.47 -11.30
CA TYR A 33 15.62 44.72 -12.54
C TYR A 33 14.99 44.07 -13.78
N GLN A 34 13.74 43.58 -13.68
CA GLN A 34 13.02 42.89 -14.75
C GLN A 34 13.80 41.72 -15.37
N LEU A 35 14.65 41.08 -14.57
CA LEU A 35 15.44 39.92 -14.99
C LEU A 35 14.61 38.64 -14.93
N ILE A 36 13.62 38.60 -14.04
CA ILE A 36 12.63 37.53 -13.97
C ILE A 36 11.22 38.13 -13.91
N VAL A 37 10.22 37.32 -14.24
CA VAL A 37 8.82 37.74 -14.18
C VAL A 37 8.38 37.88 -12.71
N PRO A 38 7.77 39.02 -12.31
CA PRO A 38 7.30 39.22 -10.93
C PRO A 38 6.30 38.15 -10.49
N GLY A 39 6.54 37.55 -9.32
CA GLY A 39 5.67 36.54 -8.73
C GLY A 39 5.72 35.17 -9.41
N ALA A 40 6.64 34.95 -10.34
CA ALA A 40 6.82 33.64 -10.96
C ALA A 40 7.57 32.67 -10.04
N VAL A 41 7.12 31.42 -10.02
CA VAL A 41 7.79 30.32 -9.29
C VAL A 41 9.20 30.10 -9.86
N PRO A 42 10.22 29.87 -9.00
CA PRO A 42 11.57 29.57 -9.46
C PRO A 42 11.61 28.44 -10.48
N SER A 43 12.07 28.72 -11.70
CA SER A 43 12.18 27.67 -12.73
C SER A 43 13.49 27.76 -13.49
N HIS A 44 13.92 26.61 -14.01
CA HIS A 44 15.12 26.53 -14.85
C HIS A 44 15.03 27.48 -16.06
N ASN A 45 13.85 27.56 -16.69
CA ASN A 45 13.65 28.43 -17.85
C ASN A 45 13.72 29.92 -17.48
N ALA A 46 13.15 30.31 -16.33
CA ALA A 46 13.24 31.68 -15.83
C ALA A 46 14.68 32.05 -15.45
N LEU A 47 15.44 31.11 -14.88
CA LEU A 47 16.87 31.30 -14.60
C LEU A 47 17.68 31.55 -15.88
N VAL A 48 17.50 30.70 -16.90
CA VAL A 48 18.23 30.83 -18.18
C VAL A 48 17.87 32.14 -18.89
N THR A 49 16.58 32.45 -18.97
CA THR A 49 16.09 33.67 -19.62
C THR A 49 16.57 34.91 -18.87
N GLY A 50 16.54 34.89 -17.54
CA GLY A 50 17.03 35.98 -16.71
C GLY A 50 18.54 36.20 -16.82
N LEU A 51 19.33 35.12 -16.87
CA LEU A 51 20.77 35.21 -17.11
C LEU A 51 21.08 35.79 -18.50
N LEU A 52 20.32 35.40 -19.53
CA LEU A 52 20.44 36.00 -20.87
C LEU A 52 20.14 37.50 -20.81
N HIS A 53 19.03 37.93 -20.21
CA HIS A 53 18.73 39.35 -20.03
C HIS A 53 19.81 40.08 -19.22
N PHE A 54 20.36 39.43 -18.20
CA PHE A 54 21.45 39.97 -17.40
C PHE A 54 22.73 40.18 -18.23
N THR A 55 23.08 39.25 -19.11
CA THR A 55 24.23 39.43 -20.01
C THR A 55 23.99 40.56 -21.02
N THR A 56 22.78 40.68 -21.56
CA THR A 56 22.44 41.73 -22.54
C THR A 56 22.40 43.14 -21.93
N SER A 57 22.10 43.25 -20.63
CA SER A 57 22.04 44.54 -19.93
C SER A 57 23.41 45.09 -19.54
N GLY A 58 24.49 44.31 -19.70
CA GLY A 58 25.87 44.72 -19.42
C GLY A 58 26.08 45.35 -18.03
N PRO A 59 25.56 44.76 -16.93
CA PRO A 59 25.67 45.33 -15.60
C PRO A 59 27.15 45.41 -15.19
N GLY A 60 27.57 46.59 -14.73
CA GLY A 60 28.94 46.85 -14.28
C GLY A 60 29.12 46.79 -12.76
N GLY A 61 30.33 46.44 -12.33
CA GLY A 61 30.79 46.62 -10.94
C GLY A 61 29.94 45.88 -9.90
N ALA A 62 29.46 46.61 -8.90
CA ALA A 62 28.71 46.06 -7.76
C ALA A 62 27.37 45.42 -8.17
N LEU A 63 26.72 45.93 -9.22
CA LEU A 63 25.44 45.40 -9.71
C LEU A 63 25.62 44.02 -10.35
N ALA A 64 26.74 43.81 -11.05
CA ALA A 64 27.10 42.51 -11.62
C ALA A 64 27.25 41.46 -10.52
N THR A 65 27.97 41.81 -9.45
CA THR A 65 28.18 40.91 -8.31
C THR A 65 26.89 40.64 -7.53
N GLU A 66 26.05 41.66 -7.32
CA GLU A 66 24.75 41.48 -6.66
C GLU A 66 23.81 40.61 -7.49
N GLY A 67 23.71 40.84 -8.81
CA GLY A 67 22.89 40.01 -9.68
C GLY A 67 23.35 38.56 -9.75
N LEU A 68 24.66 38.31 -9.83
CA LEU A 68 25.21 36.94 -9.81
C LEU A 68 24.93 36.21 -8.49
N VAL A 69 24.99 36.91 -7.35
CA VAL A 69 24.63 36.34 -6.04
C VAL A 69 23.13 36.03 -5.99
N ALA A 70 22.28 36.92 -6.54
CA ALA A 70 20.84 36.67 -6.63
C ALA A 70 20.52 35.45 -7.50
N PHE A 71 21.16 35.32 -8.67
CA PHE A 71 20.99 34.15 -9.53
C PHE A 71 21.52 32.87 -8.90
N ALA A 72 22.59 32.92 -8.10
CA ALA A 72 23.09 31.75 -7.39
C ALA A 72 22.05 31.23 -6.38
N HIS A 73 21.44 32.12 -5.59
CA HIS A 73 20.35 31.73 -4.69
C HIS A 73 19.10 31.25 -5.44
N TYR A 74 18.79 31.87 -6.58
CA TYR A 74 17.68 31.44 -7.42
C TYR A 74 17.91 30.04 -8.03
N ALA A 75 19.14 29.75 -8.48
CA ALA A 75 19.50 28.44 -9.02
C ALA A 75 19.41 27.32 -7.97
N ASP A 76 19.81 27.61 -6.72
CA ASP A 76 19.67 26.69 -5.59
C ASP A 76 18.19 26.36 -5.31
N ALA A 77 17.32 27.37 -5.34
CA ALA A 77 15.88 27.18 -5.18
C ALA A 77 15.26 26.34 -6.32
N VAL A 78 15.69 26.56 -7.56
CA VAL A 78 15.23 25.76 -8.72
C VAL A 78 15.62 24.29 -8.57
N GLN A 79 16.84 24.00 -8.13
CA GLN A 79 17.27 22.61 -7.89
C GLN A 79 16.44 21.94 -6.78
N HIS A 80 16.15 22.67 -5.70
CA HIS A 80 15.30 22.16 -4.64
C HIS A 80 13.88 21.82 -5.11
N GLU A 81 13.28 22.64 -5.99
CA GLU A 81 11.96 22.37 -6.55
C GLU A 81 11.96 21.16 -7.49
N GLU A 82 12.96 21.04 -8.36
CA GLU A 82 13.10 19.89 -9.26
C GLU A 82 13.31 18.59 -8.47
N VAL A 83 14.14 18.61 -7.42
CA VAL A 83 14.33 17.45 -6.54
C VAL A 83 13.04 17.12 -5.77
N SER A 84 12.33 18.13 -5.28
CA SER A 84 11.07 17.96 -4.55
C SER A 84 9.96 17.36 -5.43
N THR A 85 9.80 17.87 -6.63
CA THR A 85 8.81 17.37 -7.61
C THR A 85 9.12 15.94 -8.04
N ASN A 86 10.37 15.63 -8.34
CA ASN A 86 10.82 14.27 -8.66
C ASN A 86 10.59 13.29 -7.49
N LEU A 87 10.89 13.71 -6.26
CA LEU A 87 10.64 12.91 -5.06
C LEU A 87 9.14 12.66 -4.86
N MET A 88 8.32 13.70 -5.04
CA MET A 88 6.86 13.59 -4.92
C MET A 88 6.31 12.62 -5.97
N GLU A 89 6.72 12.75 -7.23
CA GLU A 89 6.28 11.87 -8.30
C GLU A 89 6.71 10.42 -8.05
N ALA A 90 7.97 10.19 -7.65
CA ALA A 90 8.46 8.86 -7.31
C ALA A 90 7.69 8.25 -6.13
N THR A 91 7.38 9.05 -5.11
CA THR A 91 6.59 8.63 -3.95
C THR A 91 5.17 8.28 -4.37
N MET A 92 4.54 9.09 -5.21
CA MET A 92 3.18 8.86 -5.70
C MET A 92 3.08 7.60 -6.55
N ARG A 93 4.04 7.35 -7.45
CA ARG A 93 4.12 6.09 -8.22
C ARG A 93 4.27 4.87 -7.32
N LYS A 94 5.14 4.94 -6.30
CA LYS A 94 5.29 3.84 -5.33
C LYS A 94 4.01 3.60 -4.54
N LEU A 95 3.36 4.67 -4.08
CA LEU A 95 2.10 4.57 -3.33
C LEU A 95 0.97 4.00 -4.20
N GLN A 96 0.93 4.34 -5.49
CA GLN A 96 -0.06 3.81 -6.43
C GLN A 96 0.09 2.29 -6.62
N LEU A 97 1.32 1.78 -6.71
CA LEU A 97 1.58 0.34 -6.78
C LEU A 97 1.11 -0.38 -5.50
N LEU A 98 1.37 0.21 -4.34
CA LEU A 98 0.92 -0.36 -3.06
C LEU A 98 -0.61 -0.32 -2.94
N TRP A 99 -1.24 0.77 -3.37
CA TRP A 99 -2.69 0.93 -3.33
C TRP A 99 -3.39 -0.10 -4.22
N THR A 100 -2.92 -0.29 -5.45
CA THR A 100 -3.48 -1.31 -6.37
C THR A 100 -3.32 -2.73 -5.84
N SER A 101 -2.16 -3.05 -5.23
CA SER A 101 -1.97 -4.34 -4.56
C SER A 101 -2.91 -4.52 -3.36
N LEU A 102 -3.12 -3.46 -2.57
CA LEU A 102 -4.02 -3.50 -1.42
C LEU A 102 -5.47 -3.72 -1.85
N GLU A 103 -5.89 -3.04 -2.91
CA GLU A 103 -7.23 -3.17 -3.48
C GLU A 103 -7.51 -4.62 -3.93
N LEU A 104 -6.53 -5.24 -4.60
CA LEU A 104 -6.64 -6.63 -5.05
C LEU A 104 -6.72 -7.60 -3.86
N THR A 105 -5.90 -7.39 -2.83
CA THR A 105 -6.01 -8.22 -1.60
C THR A 105 -7.33 -8.02 -0.87
N ARG A 106 -7.92 -6.82 -0.94
CA ARG A 106 -9.24 -6.55 -0.34
C ARG A 106 -10.33 -7.31 -1.08
N GLU A 107 -10.31 -7.29 -2.41
CA GLU A 107 -11.25 -8.04 -3.26
C GLU A 107 -11.15 -9.55 -3.01
N ASP A 108 -9.94 -10.10 -2.92
CA ASP A 108 -9.72 -11.52 -2.61
C ASP A 108 -10.29 -11.89 -1.23
N LEU A 109 -10.04 -11.06 -0.21
CA LEU A 109 -10.58 -11.28 1.13
C LEU A 109 -12.11 -11.21 1.17
N GLU A 110 -12.72 -10.33 0.39
CA GLU A 110 -14.17 -10.21 0.28
C GLU A 110 -14.78 -11.47 -0.34
N VAL A 111 -14.20 -11.97 -1.44
CA VAL A 111 -14.61 -13.24 -2.07
C VAL A 111 -14.47 -14.40 -1.08
N GLN A 112 -13.36 -14.47 -0.35
CA GLN A 112 -13.14 -15.50 0.67
C GLN A 112 -14.17 -15.41 1.81
N ALA A 113 -14.52 -14.21 2.26
CA ALA A 113 -15.52 -13.99 3.30
C ALA A 113 -16.92 -14.47 2.85
N MET A 114 -17.31 -14.18 1.60
CA MET A 114 -18.58 -14.68 1.07
C MET A 114 -18.59 -16.21 0.97
N SER A 115 -17.51 -16.81 0.46
CA SER A 115 -17.40 -18.26 0.29
C SER A 115 -17.46 -18.99 1.64
N THR A 116 -16.74 -18.48 2.64
CA THR A 116 -16.76 -19.04 3.99
C THR A 116 -18.12 -18.88 4.65
N HIS A 117 -18.79 -17.74 4.47
CA HIS A 117 -20.16 -17.55 4.95
C HIS A 117 -21.14 -18.56 4.32
N GLU A 118 -21.07 -18.77 3.01
CA GLU A 118 -21.91 -19.76 2.32
C GLU A 118 -21.66 -21.19 2.83
N LEU A 119 -20.39 -21.57 3.02
CA LEU A 119 -20.02 -22.88 3.57
C LEU A 119 -20.59 -23.06 4.98
N VAL A 120 -20.47 -22.04 5.83
CA VAL A 120 -21.03 -22.08 7.20
C VAL A 120 -22.55 -22.22 7.17
N SER A 121 -23.25 -21.51 6.29
CA SER A 121 -24.70 -21.66 6.13
C SER A 121 -25.09 -23.08 5.71
N LYS A 122 -24.39 -23.66 4.73
CA LYS A 122 -24.61 -25.05 4.30
C LYS A 122 -24.37 -26.05 5.43
N ILE A 123 -23.30 -25.87 6.21
CA ILE A 123 -23.02 -26.72 7.37
C ILE A 123 -24.14 -26.61 8.39
N GLN A 124 -24.58 -25.39 8.74
CA GLN A 124 -25.69 -25.18 9.67
C GLN A 124 -26.98 -25.87 9.21
N GLU A 125 -27.31 -25.80 7.92
CA GLU A 125 -28.45 -26.49 7.35
C GLU A 125 -28.32 -28.02 7.47
N THR A 126 -27.17 -28.59 7.10
CA THR A 126 -26.94 -30.05 7.20
C THR A 126 -26.98 -30.54 8.64
N VAL A 127 -26.49 -29.76 9.61
CA VAL A 127 -26.56 -30.07 11.04
C VAL A 127 -28.02 -30.08 11.50
N ALA A 128 -28.81 -29.08 11.13
CA ALA A 128 -30.23 -29.02 11.48
C ALA A 128 -31.01 -30.21 10.91
N GLN A 129 -30.80 -30.56 9.64
CA GLN A 129 -31.42 -31.72 9.00
C GLN A 129 -31.03 -33.04 9.69
N THR A 130 -29.76 -33.18 10.08
CA THR A 130 -29.26 -34.37 10.77
C THR A 130 -29.86 -34.50 12.17
N GLU A 131 -29.99 -33.38 12.89
CA GLU A 131 -30.61 -33.35 14.22
C GLU A 131 -32.09 -33.74 14.14
N GLU A 132 -32.82 -33.23 13.14
CA GLU A 132 -34.22 -33.59 12.89
C GLU A 132 -34.36 -35.08 12.54
N CYS A 133 -33.54 -35.60 11.62
CA CYS A 133 -33.52 -37.02 11.28
C CYS A 133 -33.25 -37.92 12.50
N CYS A 134 -32.31 -37.53 13.36
CA CYS A 134 -32.02 -38.24 14.60
C CYS A 134 -33.22 -38.24 15.55
N LYS A 135 -33.90 -37.08 15.72
CA LYS A 135 -35.12 -36.98 16.54
C LYS A 135 -36.22 -37.91 16.02
N THR A 136 -36.49 -37.89 14.72
CA THR A 136 -37.52 -38.76 14.11
C THR A 136 -37.18 -40.24 14.30
N ALA A 137 -35.93 -40.64 14.06
CA ALA A 137 -35.48 -42.03 14.25
C ALA A 137 -35.64 -42.50 15.71
N MET A 138 -35.30 -41.65 16.67
CA MET A 138 -35.51 -41.93 18.09
C MET A 138 -36.99 -42.07 18.46
N SER A 139 -37.86 -41.19 17.96
CA SER A 139 -39.30 -41.29 18.19
C SER A 139 -39.89 -42.58 17.62
N VAL A 140 -39.49 -43.00 16.41
CA VAL A 140 -39.93 -44.28 15.80
C VAL A 140 -39.44 -45.49 16.61
N GLY A 141 -38.21 -45.45 17.12
CA GLY A 141 -37.66 -46.48 17.99
C GLY A 141 -38.43 -46.64 19.31
N VAL A 142 -38.83 -45.53 19.93
CA VAL A 142 -39.62 -45.49 21.17
C VAL A 142 -41.06 -45.99 20.95
N SER A 143 -41.68 -45.68 19.81
CA SER A 143 -43.02 -46.21 19.49
C SER A 143 -43.01 -47.72 19.26
N ARG A 144 -41.97 -48.28 18.63
CA ARG A 144 -41.87 -49.73 18.39
C ARG A 144 -41.66 -50.55 19.66
N THR A 145 -40.94 -50.02 20.65
CA THR A 145 -40.76 -50.71 21.94
C THR A 145 -41.97 -50.58 22.86
N ALA A 146 -42.75 -49.50 22.74
CA ALA A 146 -44.01 -49.34 23.47
C ALA A 146 -45.14 -50.26 22.95
N THR A 147 -45.16 -50.60 21.66
CA THR A 147 -46.12 -51.58 21.10
C THR A 147 -45.72 -53.04 21.34
N ALA A 148 -44.48 -53.31 21.74
CA ALA A 148 -43.98 -54.66 22.02
C ALA A 148 -44.19 -55.09 23.49
N SER A 149 -44.70 -54.21 24.36
CA SER A 149 -45.07 -54.55 25.74
C SER A 149 -46.55 -54.95 25.83
N HIS A 150 -46.88 -56.13 25.30
CA HIS A 150 -48.06 -56.92 25.70
C HIS A 150 -47.57 -58.33 26.02
N PRO A 151 -47.85 -58.88 27.22
CA PRO A 151 -47.26 -60.16 27.63
C PRO A 151 -48.07 -61.30 27.00
N HIS A 152 -47.47 -61.99 26.03
CA HIS A 152 -47.88 -63.35 25.70
C HIS A 152 -46.79 -64.33 26.13
N THR A 153 -47.15 -65.09 27.16
CA THR A 153 -46.59 -66.36 27.59
C THR A 153 -46.32 -67.29 26.41
N GLY A 154 -45.11 -67.85 26.31
CA GLY A 154 -44.81 -68.92 25.36
C GLY A 154 -43.31 -69.05 25.09
N GLU A 155 -42.74 -70.15 25.58
CA GLU A 155 -41.36 -70.59 25.36
C GLU A 155 -41.02 -70.68 23.86
N SER A 156 -39.80 -70.27 23.44
CA SER A 156 -38.96 -71.04 22.51
C SER A 156 -37.60 -70.39 22.26
N LEU A 157 -36.58 -71.24 22.30
CA LEU A 157 -35.16 -71.06 22.00
C LEU A 157 -34.94 -70.69 20.51
N MET A 158 -34.10 -69.69 20.23
CA MET A 158 -33.00 -69.69 19.22
C MET A 158 -32.55 -68.27 18.80
N THR A 159 -31.25 -68.02 18.98
CA THR A 159 -30.35 -67.17 18.17
C THR A 159 -30.72 -65.72 17.83
N ALA A 160 -30.02 -64.76 18.47
CA ALA A 160 -29.41 -63.62 17.78
C ALA A 160 -28.32 -63.00 18.67
N ARG A 161 -27.08 -63.06 18.20
CA ARG A 161 -25.89 -62.48 18.84
C ARG A 161 -25.97 -60.95 18.68
N PRO A 162 -25.77 -60.12 19.72
CA PRO A 162 -25.84 -58.67 19.58
C PRO A 162 -24.62 -58.17 18.79
N LEU A 163 -24.85 -57.54 17.64
CA LEU A 163 -23.80 -56.81 16.90
C LEU A 163 -23.57 -55.47 17.62
N THR A 164 -22.40 -55.37 18.27
CA THR A 164 -21.95 -54.20 19.01
C THR A 164 -21.57 -53.05 18.05
N TYR A 165 -21.79 -51.82 18.55
CA TYR A 165 -21.65 -50.49 17.92
C TYR A 165 -20.38 -50.24 17.07
N ALA A 166 -19.33 -51.05 17.21
CA ALA A 166 -18.06 -50.89 16.50
C ALA A 166 -18.17 -51.10 14.97
N THR A 167 -19.16 -51.87 14.50
CA THR A 167 -19.27 -52.23 13.07
C THR A 167 -19.87 -51.11 12.20
N ALA A 168 -20.56 -50.13 12.80
CA ALA A 168 -21.17 -49.01 12.05
C ALA A 168 -20.15 -47.89 11.75
N VAL A 169 -19.04 -47.80 12.49
CA VAL A 169 -18.08 -46.69 12.36
C VAL A 169 -17.08 -46.91 11.21
N GLN A 170 -16.94 -48.13 10.68
CA GLN A 170 -15.97 -48.44 9.62
C GLN A 170 -16.41 -48.09 8.19
N HIS A 171 -17.67 -47.68 7.97
CA HIS A 171 -18.20 -47.41 6.62
C HIS A 171 -18.31 -45.92 6.23
N THR A 172 -17.88 -44.99 7.07
CA THR A 172 -17.89 -43.55 6.76
C THR A 172 -16.57 -42.87 7.11
N LEU A 173 -15.52 -43.23 6.39
CA LEU A 173 -14.35 -42.37 6.22
C LEU A 173 -13.97 -42.36 4.74
N PRO A 174 -14.16 -41.25 4.01
CA PRO A 174 -13.49 -41.04 2.74
C PRO A 174 -11.98 -40.93 3.01
N THR A 175 -11.20 -41.88 2.50
CA THR A 175 -9.75 -41.75 2.40
C THR A 175 -9.41 -40.59 1.48
N MET A 176 -9.10 -39.43 2.06
CA MET A 176 -8.47 -38.36 1.30
C MET A 176 -7.01 -38.73 1.01
N HIS A 177 -6.71 -38.76 -0.29
CA HIS A 177 -5.39 -39.01 -0.85
C HIS A 177 -4.36 -38.00 -0.34
N ALA A 178 -3.25 -38.54 0.17
CA ALA A 178 -1.99 -37.82 0.30
C ALA A 178 -1.27 -37.85 -1.07
N SER A 179 -1.14 -36.68 -1.70
CA SER A 179 -0.22 -36.34 -2.81
C SER A 179 -0.48 -34.88 -3.17
N ALA A 180 0.48 -34.00 -3.42
CA ALA A 180 1.94 -34.03 -3.36
C ALA A 180 2.36 -32.55 -3.32
N ILE A 181 3.24 -32.15 -2.41
CA ILE A 181 3.99 -30.90 -2.57
C ILE A 181 5.44 -31.30 -2.45
N ASP A 182 6.00 -31.65 -3.60
CA ASP A 182 7.43 -31.62 -3.83
C ASP A 182 7.65 -30.85 -5.14
N ARG A 183 8.04 -29.58 -5.01
CA ARG A 183 8.98 -28.92 -5.91
C ARG A 183 9.47 -27.59 -5.33
N GLU A 184 10.67 -27.72 -4.80
CA GLU A 184 11.72 -26.73 -4.59
C GLU A 184 12.07 -25.95 -5.88
N GLU A 185 12.28 -24.62 -5.76
CA GLU A 185 13.31 -23.82 -6.45
C GLU A 185 13.25 -22.38 -5.91
N VAL A 186 14.13 -21.99 -4.97
CA VAL A 186 15.46 -21.40 -5.23
C VAL A 186 15.41 -20.12 -6.08
N ARG A 187 15.30 -18.95 -5.41
CA ARG A 187 16.14 -17.78 -5.70
C ARG A 187 16.07 -16.72 -4.59
N ALA A 188 17.01 -16.79 -3.66
CA ALA A 188 17.78 -15.67 -3.07
C ALA A 188 18.77 -16.25 -2.06
#